data_AF-A0AAV8VKK7-F1
#
_entry.id   AF-A0AAV8VKK7-F1
#
_cell.length_a   1.000
_cell.length_b   1.000
_cell.length_c   1.000
_cell.angle_alpha   90.00
_cell.angle_beta   90.00
_cell.angle_gamma   90.00
#
_symmetry.space_group_name_H-M   'P 1'
#
loop_
_entity.id
_entity.type
_entity.pdbx_description
1 polymer ?
#
loop_
_entity_poly.entity_id
_entity_poly.type
_entity_poly.pdbx_seq_one_letter_code
_entity_poly.pdbx_strand_id
1 'polypeptide(L)'
;VLLAYFVRCNDTLKSPGSLWAEYSMLKSIIFLKDDISKFCTLITFLKRKNVGHRPKKASVFSRKHITKFLREASDNEFLILEVGLILGVAGACRRD
;
A
#
# COMPACT_ATOMS: atom_id res chain seq x y z
N VAL A 1 21.87 -14.28 -7.63
CA VAL A 1 20.52 -14.91 -7.56
C VAL A 1 19.44 -13.93 -7.10
N LEU A 2 19.52 -13.34 -5.90
CA LEU A 2 18.47 -12.42 -5.39
C LEU A 2 18.17 -11.23 -6.31
N LEU A 3 19.20 -10.56 -6.86
CA LEU A 3 18.97 -9.46 -7.80
C LEU A 3 18.13 -9.87 -9.02
N ALA A 4 18.43 -11.04 -9.62
CA ALA A 4 17.68 -11.54 -10.77
C ALA A 4 16.22 -11.87 -10.40
N TYR A 5 15.99 -12.41 -9.19
CA TYR A 5 14.63 -12.58 -8.65
C TYR A 5 13.89 -11.25 -8.56
N PHE A 6 14.51 -10.21 -7.99
CA PHE A 6 13.88 -8.89 -7.86
C PHE A 6 13.69 -8.16 -9.19
N VAL A 7 14.54 -8.41 -10.19
CA VAL A 7 14.31 -7.93 -11.56
C VAL A 7 13.04 -8.55 -12.12
N ARG A 8 12.84 -9.86 -11.98
CA ARG A 8 11.59 -10.54 -12.39
C ARG A 8 10.39 -10.06 -11.58
N CYS A 9 10.53 -9.88 -10.27
CA CYS A 9 9.45 -9.37 -9.43
C CYS A 9 9.07 -7.93 -9.77
N ASN A 10 9.98 -7.12 -10.32
CA ASN A 10 9.63 -5.77 -10.76
C ASN A 10 8.64 -5.77 -11.94
N ASP A 11 8.63 -6.81 -12.76
CA ASP A 11 7.71 -6.91 -13.90
C ASP A 11 6.28 -7.25 -13.44
N THR A 12 6.15 -7.99 -12.34
CA THR A 12 4.86 -8.33 -11.72
C THR A 12 4.41 -7.28 -10.69
N LEU A 13 5.30 -6.92 -9.78
CA LEU A 13 5.12 -5.91 -8.72
C LEU A 13 5.52 -4.54 -9.23
N LYS A 14 4.59 -3.88 -9.92
CA LYS A 14 4.81 -2.57 -10.55
C LYS A 14 5.05 -1.42 -9.55
N SER A 15 4.71 -1.62 -8.27
CA SER A 15 4.88 -0.59 -7.23
C SER A 15 6.20 -0.82 -6.47
N PRO A 16 7.05 0.21 -6.32
CA PRO A 16 8.26 0.12 -5.52
C PRO A 16 7.98 -0.24 -4.05
N GLY A 17 6.86 0.21 -3.48
CA GLY A 17 6.43 -0.18 -2.13
C GLY A 17 6.23 -1.69 -2.00
N SER A 18 5.63 -2.33 -3.01
CA SER A 18 5.46 -3.79 -3.04
C SER A 18 6.81 -4.52 -3.12
N LEU A 19 7.77 -4.00 -3.90
CA LEU A 19 9.12 -4.57 -3.96
C LEU A 19 9.85 -4.46 -2.61
N TRP A 20 9.69 -3.34 -1.90
CA TRP A 20 10.24 -3.16 -0.55
C TRP A 20 9.56 -4.06 0.49
N ALA A 21 8.26 -4.31 0.36
CA ALA A 21 7.54 -5.25 1.22
C ALA A 21 8.04 -6.69 1.00
N GLU A 22 8.20 -7.11 -0.26
CA GLU A 22 8.77 -8.41 -0.62
C GLU A 22 10.20 -8.56 -0.08
N TYR A 23 11.04 -7.52 -0.25
CA TYR A 23 12.37 -7.48 0.35
C TYR A 23 12.33 -7.63 1.87
N SER A 24 11.40 -6.95 2.55
CA SER A 24 11.30 -6.99 4.01
C SER A 24 10.85 -8.37 4.50
N MET A 25 9.94 -9.02 3.78
CA MET A 25 9.50 -10.40 4.05
C MET A 25 10.65 -11.39 3.85
N LEU A 26 11.37 -11.31 2.73
CA LEU A 26 12.52 -12.16 2.50
C LEU A 26 13.66 -11.89 3.49
N LYS A 27 13.84 -10.63 3.90
CA LYS A 27 14.82 -10.27 4.93
C LYS A 27 14.49 -10.97 6.24
N SER A 28 13.24 -10.92 6.71
CA SER A 28 12.88 -11.56 7.97
C SER A 28 13.03 -13.09 7.94
N ILE A 29 12.78 -13.71 6.78
CA ILE A 29 12.92 -15.17 6.61
C ILE A 29 14.39 -15.58 6.49
N ILE A 30 15.17 -14.90 5.66
CA ILE A 30 16.55 -15.29 5.31
C ILE A 30 17.54 -14.84 6.38
N PHE A 31 17.21 -13.85 7.21
CA PHE A 31 18.09 -13.31 8.25
C PHE A 31 18.68 -14.37 9.20
N LEU A 32 17.97 -15.48 9.41
CA LEU A 32 18.46 -16.60 10.23
C LEU A 32 19.71 -17.30 9.64
N LYS A 33 19.93 -17.17 8.33
CA LYS A 33 21.04 -17.82 7.61
C LYS A 33 22.00 -16.82 6.97
N ASP A 34 21.47 -15.73 6.41
CA ASP A 34 22.28 -14.69 5.77
C ASP A 34 21.56 -13.33 5.82
N ASP A 35 22.32 -12.27 6.12
CA ASP A 35 21.76 -10.93 6.15
C ASP A 35 21.73 -10.32 4.74
N ILE A 36 20.56 -10.36 4.12
CA ILE A 36 20.36 -9.80 2.78
C ILE A 36 20.53 -8.28 2.70
N SER A 37 20.66 -7.58 3.83
CA SER A 37 20.97 -6.15 3.86
C SER A 37 22.37 -5.81 3.35
N LYS A 38 23.30 -6.78 3.39
CA LYS A 38 24.68 -6.64 2.92
C LYS A 38 24.80 -6.61 1.39
N PHE A 39 23.75 -6.97 0.66
CA PHE A 39 23.77 -7.01 -0.81
C PHE A 39 23.53 -5.61 -1.39
N CYS A 40 24.56 -4.76 -1.37
CA CYS A 40 24.50 -3.36 -1.80
C CYS A 40 23.90 -3.17 -3.22
N THR A 41 24.18 -4.08 -4.16
CA THR A 41 23.63 -4.02 -5.52
C THR A 41 22.10 -4.17 -5.53
N LEU A 42 21.56 -5.07 -4.70
CA LEU A 42 20.12 -5.27 -4.54
C LEU A 42 19.46 -4.04 -3.92
N ILE A 43 20.05 -3.51 -2.84
CA ILE A 43 19.55 -2.29 -2.18
C ILE A 43 19.57 -1.10 -3.14
N THR A 44 20.65 -0.95 -3.91
CA THR A 44 20.78 0.11 -4.92
C THR A 44 19.71 -0.03 -6.01
N PHE A 45 19.44 -1.25 -6.47
CA PHE A 45 18.35 -1.52 -7.40
C PHE A 45 16.99 -1.08 -6.84
N LEU A 46 16.65 -1.49 -5.61
CA LEU A 46 15.38 -1.12 -4.97
C LEU A 46 15.25 0.41 -4.76
N LYS A 47 16.33 1.08 -4.36
CA LYS A 47 16.36 2.54 -4.22
C LYS A 47 16.12 3.25 -5.55
N ARG A 48 16.72 2.77 -6.65
CA ARG A 48 16.52 3.34 -7.99
C ARG A 48 15.07 3.21 -8.45
N LYS A 49 14.38 2.12 -8.09
CA LYS A 49 12.95 1.95 -8.40
C LYS A 49 12.04 2.94 -7.66
N ASN A 50 12.44 3.45 -6.49
CA ASN A 50 11.70 4.50 -5.80
C ASN A 50 11.83 5.88 -6.45
N VAL A 51 12.86 6.13 -7.27
CA VAL A 51 13.11 7.47 -7.84
C VAL A 51 11.96 7.85 -8.75
N GLY A 52 11.34 9.00 -8.48
CA GLY A 52 10.18 9.50 -9.23
C GLY A 52 8.86 8.77 -8.96
N HIS A 53 8.86 7.74 -8.09
CA HIS A 53 7.62 7.06 -7.70
C HIS A 53 6.71 8.01 -6.92
N ARG A 54 5.49 8.18 -7.41
CA ARG A 54 4.44 8.89 -6.69
C ARG A 54 3.43 7.86 -6.16
N PRO A 55 3.32 7.70 -4.84
CA PRO A 55 2.36 6.76 -4.28
C PRO A 55 0.94 7.19 -4.65
N LYS A 56 0.13 6.26 -5.15
CA LYS A 56 -1.30 6.50 -5.39
C LYS A 56 -2.00 6.55 -4.03
N LYS A 57 -2.39 7.74 -3.60
CA LYS A 57 -3.25 7.91 -2.41
C LYS A 57 -4.72 7.80 -2.81
N ALA A 58 -5.54 7.28 -1.90
CA ALA A 58 -6.99 7.36 -2.05
C ALA A 58 -7.43 8.83 -2.01
N SER A 59 -8.52 9.15 -2.73
CA SER A 59 -9.10 10.48 -2.70
C SER A 59 -9.60 10.82 -1.29
N VAL A 60 -9.27 12.01 -0.82
CA VAL A 60 -9.75 12.50 0.47
C VAL A 60 -11.11 13.17 0.25
N PHE A 61 -12.16 12.60 0.86
CA PHE A 61 -13.49 13.18 0.78
C PHE A 61 -13.61 14.40 1.70
N SER A 62 -14.19 15.48 1.17
CA SER A 62 -14.52 16.66 1.96
C SER A 62 -15.78 16.41 2.79
N ARG A 63 -16.01 17.24 3.81
CA ARG A 63 -17.27 17.23 4.57
C ARG A 63 -18.48 17.36 3.65
N LYS A 64 -18.40 18.18 2.60
CA LYS A 64 -19.49 18.33 1.61
C LYS A 64 -19.78 17.03 0.87
N HIS A 65 -18.76 16.28 0.47
CA HIS A 65 -18.94 14.98 -0.18
C HIS A 65 -19.62 13.97 0.74
N ILE A 66 -19.18 13.90 2.00
CA ILE A 66 -19.76 13.01 3.02
C ILE A 66 -21.22 13.38 3.28
N THR A 67 -21.51 14.66 3.52
CA THR A 67 -22.88 15.13 3.78
C THR A 67 -23.80 14.92 2.58
N LYS A 68 -23.30 15.11 1.36
CA LYS A 68 -24.08 14.84 0.14
C LYS A 68 -24.44 13.35 0.07
N PHE A 69 -23.47 12.48 0.28
CA PHE A 69 -23.68 11.03 0.27
C PHE A 69 -24.74 10.62 1.30
N LEU A 70 -24.57 11.02 2.58
CA LEU A 70 -25.48 10.67 3.68
C LEU A 70 -26.90 11.26 3.57
N ARG A 71 -27.18 12.13 2.60
CA ARG A 71 -28.49 12.79 2.43
C ARG A 71 -29.19 12.39 1.15
N GLU A 72 -28.42 12.12 0.10
CA GLU A 72 -28.93 11.97 -1.26
C GLU A 72 -28.72 10.55 -1.81
N ALA A 73 -27.93 9.69 -1.15
CA ALA A 73 -27.78 8.31 -1.56
C ALA A 73 -29.07 7.51 -1.31
N SER A 74 -29.33 6.50 -2.14
CA SER A 74 -30.49 5.61 -1.97
C SER A 74 -30.20 4.55 -0.90
N ASP A 75 -31.02 4.51 0.16
CA ASP A 75 -30.89 3.50 1.24
C ASP A 75 -30.91 2.07 0.71
N ASN A 76 -31.78 1.78 -0.27
CA ASN A 76 -31.92 0.44 -0.84
C ASN A 76 -30.63 -0.09 -1.48
N GLU A 77 -29.75 0.81 -1.92
CA GLU A 77 -28.48 0.47 -2.57
C GLU A 77 -27.26 0.66 -1.66
N PHE A 78 -27.30 1.67 -0.77
CA PHE A 78 -26.10 2.18 -0.10
C PHE A 78 -26.15 2.18 1.43
N LEU A 79 -27.23 1.71 2.07
CA LEU A 79 -27.39 1.74 3.53
C LEU A 79 -26.17 1.20 4.30
N ILE A 80 -25.61 0.07 3.86
CA ILE A 80 -24.43 -0.53 4.51
C ILE A 80 -23.20 0.37 4.37
N LEU A 81 -23.01 1.02 3.23
CA LEU A 81 -21.88 1.92 2.99
C LEU A 81 -22.03 3.21 3.79
N GLU A 82 -23.25 3.74 3.96
CA GLU A 82 -23.51 4.91 4.81
C GLU A 82 -23.18 4.63 6.27
N VAL A 83 -23.66 3.50 6.80
CA VAL A 83 -23.35 3.07 8.18
C VAL A 83 -21.84 2.85 8.33
N GLY A 84 -21.20 2.17 7.38
CA GLY A 84 -19.75 1.97 7.37
C GLY A 84 -18.96 3.28 7.34
N LEU A 85 -19.42 4.27 6.55
CA LEU A 85 -18.81 5.60 6.48
C LEU A 85 -18.92 6.33 7.82
N ILE A 86 -20.08 6.31 8.47
CA ILE A 86 -20.30 6.94 9.78
C ILE A 86 -19.36 6.32 10.83
N LEU A 87 -19.28 4.99 10.88
CA LEU A 87 -18.37 4.28 11.78
C LEU A 87 -16.90 4.64 11.51
N GLY A 88 -16.51 4.69 10.25
CA GLY A 88 -15.16 5.08 9.85
C GLY A 88 -14.80 6.51 10.28
N VAL A 89 -15.70 7.48 10.04
CA VAL A 89 -15.51 8.88 10.44
C VAL A 89 -15.53 9.06 11.95
N ALA A 90 -16.35 8.28 12.67
CA ALA A 90 -16.38 8.26 14.14
C ALA A 90 -15.13 7.63 14.77
N GLY A 91 -14.25 7.01 13.97
CA GLY A 91 -12.98 6.45 14.41
C GLY A 91 -13.01 4.96 14.77
N ALA A 92 -14.05 4.23 14.37
CA ALA A 92 -14.16 2.78 14.57
C ALA A 92 -13.35 1.96 13.54
N CYS A 93 -12.61 2.61 12.64
CA CYS A 93 -11.72 1.96 11.67
C CYS A 93 -10.25 2.28 11.95
N ARG A 94 -9.34 1.47 11.39
CA ARG A 94 -7.88 1.71 11.47
C ARG A 94 -7.58 3.13 10.98
N ARG A 95 -7.01 3.95 11.87
CA ARG A 95 -6.39 5.23 11.51
C ARG A 95 -4.96 4.91 11.08
N ASP A 96 -4.55 5.47 9.93
CA ASP A 96 -3.16 5.39 9.48
C ASP A 96 -2.21 6.03 10.50
#